data_AF-A0A5E8ANK1-F1
#
_entry.id   AF-A0A5E8ANK1-F1
#
_cell.length_a   1.000
_cell.length_b   1.000
_cell.length_c   1.000
_cell.angle_alpha   90.00
_cell.angle_beta   90.00
_cell.angle_gamma   90.00
#
_symmetry.space_group_name_H-M   'P 1'
#
loop_
_entity.id
_entity.type
_entity.pdbx_description
1 polymer ?
#
loop_
_entity_poly.entity_id
_entity_poly.type
_entity_poly.pdbx_seq_one_letter_code
_entity_poly.pdbx_strand_id
1 'polypeptide(L)'
;MDYFFVLRNNHKRHMKAKSIIGMLALVMAASSCTVQSLHPLYDEKTMIYEPFLEGEWIDDDGNSWVIKRAQRPDANQLKKELVNPKAYQIAYHGDSVETNLDAYMVKLDGIYFIDLFPAENYDKEIGNDILLGNLLPVHTFSKVETQDDSLYIYQFDSEWLSDLIKNNQIRISHEVVKAHGADRVVLTASTNELQKFVAKYHNDPKAFSEPDKFVRKRQ
;
A
#
# COMPACT_ATOMS: atom_id res chain seq x y z
N MET A 1 -8.98 -3.59 78.07
CA MET A 1 -9.94 -2.48 77.99
C MET A 1 -10.23 -2.29 76.51
N ASP A 2 -11.24 -3.04 76.06
CA ASP A 2 -11.63 -3.23 74.67
C ASP A 2 -12.26 -1.96 74.08
N TYR A 3 -11.93 -1.64 72.84
CA TYR A 3 -12.72 -0.73 72.02
C TYR A 3 -12.97 -1.31 70.62
N PHE A 4 -14.21 -1.78 70.46
CA PHE A 4 -15.12 -1.57 69.32
C PHE A 4 -14.70 -1.96 67.88
N PHE A 5 -15.20 -3.14 67.51
CA PHE A 5 -15.94 -3.50 66.29
C PHE A 5 -16.55 -2.32 65.49
N VAL A 6 -16.32 -2.26 64.15
CA VAL A 6 -17.37 -2.00 63.14
C VAL A 6 -16.98 -2.63 61.79
N LEU A 7 -17.84 -3.53 61.33
CA LEU A 7 -17.88 -4.15 60.00
C LEU A 7 -18.05 -3.10 58.88
N ARG A 8 -17.32 -3.21 57.78
CA ARG A 8 -17.71 -2.52 56.53
C ARG A 8 -17.71 -3.45 55.32
N ASN A 9 -18.94 -3.60 54.84
CA ASN A 9 -19.48 -4.28 53.67
C ASN A 9 -18.54 -4.61 52.50
N ASN A 10 -18.67 -5.87 52.07
CA ASN A 10 -18.49 -6.33 50.70
C ASN A 10 -19.37 -5.52 49.73
N HIS A 11 -18.73 -4.84 48.77
CA HIS A 11 -19.32 -4.64 47.45
C HIS A 11 -18.35 -5.17 46.40
N LYS A 12 -18.57 -6.43 45.99
CA LYS A 12 -18.04 -6.97 44.75
C LYS A 12 -18.66 -6.18 43.60
N ARG A 13 -17.91 -5.23 43.04
CA ARG A 13 -18.28 -4.61 41.76
C ARG A 13 -17.89 -5.59 40.67
N HIS A 14 -18.83 -6.43 40.26
CA HIS A 14 -18.70 -7.24 39.05
C HIS A 14 -18.60 -6.29 37.84
N MET A 15 -17.38 -5.94 37.43
CA MET A 15 -17.17 -5.48 36.06
C MET A 15 -17.45 -6.68 35.15
N LYS A 16 -18.44 -6.51 34.27
CA LYS A 16 -18.77 -7.50 33.24
C LYS A 16 -17.54 -7.63 32.34
N ALA A 17 -16.81 -8.73 32.48
CA ALA A 17 -15.83 -9.18 31.49
C ALA A 17 -16.59 -9.50 30.20
N LYS A 18 -16.83 -8.50 29.36
CA LYS A 18 -17.38 -8.67 28.02
C LYS A 18 -16.43 -7.94 27.07
N SER A 19 -15.78 -8.73 26.23
CA SER A 19 -15.08 -8.33 25.01
C SER A 19 -13.82 -7.49 25.16
N ILE A 20 -12.76 -8.08 25.73
CA ILE A 20 -11.37 -7.65 25.41
C ILE A 20 -10.67 -8.64 24.46
N ILE A 21 -11.23 -9.84 24.28
CA ILE A 21 -10.64 -10.89 23.43
C ILE A 21 -10.87 -10.63 21.92
N GLY A 22 -11.82 -9.76 21.55
CA GLY A 22 -12.15 -9.50 20.14
C GLY A 22 -11.33 -8.42 19.44
N MET A 23 -10.63 -7.54 20.18
CA MET A 23 -9.97 -6.37 19.59
C MET A 23 -8.49 -6.63 19.22
N LEU A 24 -7.88 -7.69 19.76
CA LEU A 24 -6.50 -8.08 19.42
C LEU A 24 -6.39 -8.89 18.11
N ALA A 25 -7.49 -9.50 17.65
CA ALA A 25 -7.52 -10.27 16.40
C ALA A 25 -7.80 -9.38 15.16
N LEU A 26 -8.44 -8.21 15.35
CA LEU A 26 -8.79 -7.30 14.26
C LEU A 26 -7.61 -6.39 13.85
N VAL A 27 -6.65 -6.15 14.75
CA VAL A 27 -5.50 -5.27 14.49
C VAL A 27 -4.39 -5.97 13.67
N MET A 28 -4.41 -7.30 13.56
CA MET A 28 -3.42 -8.04 12.76
C MET A 28 -3.84 -8.27 11.30
N ALA A 29 -5.05 -7.87 10.90
CA ALA A 29 -5.59 -8.10 9.54
C ALA A 29 -5.33 -6.94 8.56
N ALA A 30 -4.84 -5.81 9.03
CA ALA A 30 -4.79 -4.58 8.23
C ALA A 30 -3.51 -4.40 7.38
N SER A 31 -2.55 -5.34 7.42
CA SER A 31 -1.25 -5.14 6.75
C SER A 31 -0.93 -6.09 5.59
N SER A 32 -1.89 -6.89 5.10
CA SER A 32 -1.61 -7.87 4.04
C SER A 32 -2.45 -7.79 2.77
N CYS A 33 -3.32 -6.80 2.57
CA CYS A 33 -4.24 -6.79 1.42
C CYS A 33 -3.60 -6.41 0.07
N THR A 34 -2.28 -6.16 0.02
CA THR A 34 -1.59 -5.78 -1.22
C THR A 34 -0.64 -6.85 -1.72
N VAL A 35 -0.75 -7.15 -3.01
CA VAL A 35 0.27 -7.92 -3.75
C VAL A 35 1.49 -7.05 -4.00
N GLN A 36 2.67 -7.57 -3.67
CA GLN A 36 3.95 -6.90 -3.90
C GLN A 36 4.80 -7.59 -4.95
N SER A 37 5.70 -6.84 -5.57
CA SER A 37 6.68 -7.38 -6.50
C SER A 37 8.08 -6.80 -6.33
N LEU A 38 9.10 -7.61 -6.63
CA LEU A 38 10.48 -7.14 -6.74
C LEU A 38 10.75 -6.34 -8.02
N HIS A 39 9.89 -6.46 -9.03
CA HIS A 39 10.06 -5.82 -10.32
C HIS A 39 8.90 -4.86 -10.63
N PRO A 40 9.14 -3.77 -11.37
CA PRO A 40 8.09 -2.86 -11.76
C PRO A 40 7.12 -3.53 -12.75
N LEU A 41 5.87 -3.09 -12.73
CA LEU A 41 4.87 -3.40 -13.75
C LEU A 41 5.14 -2.64 -15.07
N TYR A 42 5.82 -1.49 -14.99
CA TYR A 42 6.08 -0.63 -16.13
C TYR A 42 7.39 -0.93 -16.86
N ASP A 43 7.40 -0.60 -18.15
CA ASP A 43 8.60 -0.40 -18.96
C ASP A 43 8.45 0.89 -19.79
N GLU A 44 9.45 1.23 -20.60
CA GLU A 44 9.43 2.46 -21.41
C GLU A 44 8.21 2.60 -22.33
N LYS A 45 7.63 1.47 -22.77
CA LYS A 45 6.53 1.42 -23.74
C LYS A 45 5.17 1.54 -23.06
N THR A 46 5.04 0.98 -21.86
CA THR A 46 3.76 0.91 -21.13
C THR A 46 3.58 2.09 -20.18
N MET A 47 4.67 2.73 -19.76
CA MET A 47 4.65 3.90 -18.91
C MET A 47 4.10 5.13 -19.63
N ILE A 48 3.15 5.82 -18.98
CA ILE A 48 2.49 7.01 -19.51
C ILE A 48 2.54 8.15 -18.48
N TYR A 49 2.25 9.36 -18.96
CA TYR A 49 2.02 10.52 -18.10
C TYR A 49 0.58 10.99 -18.31
N GLU A 50 -0.13 11.13 -17.20
CA GLU A 50 -1.51 11.55 -17.08
C GLU A 50 -1.60 12.79 -16.16
N PRO A 51 -1.77 14.01 -16.72
CA PRO A 51 -1.82 15.24 -15.93
C PRO A 51 -2.92 15.27 -14.88
N PHE A 52 -4.02 14.53 -15.09
CA PHE A 52 -5.15 14.56 -14.17
C PHE A 52 -4.78 14.04 -12.78
N LEU A 53 -3.76 13.18 -12.64
CA LEU A 53 -3.36 12.66 -11.33
C LEU A 53 -2.78 13.75 -10.43
N GLU A 54 -2.24 14.82 -11.00
CA GLU A 54 -1.67 15.91 -10.22
C GLU A 54 -2.77 16.62 -9.44
N GLY A 55 -2.47 16.94 -8.18
CA GLY A 55 -3.38 17.63 -7.28
C GLY A 55 -3.34 17.09 -5.85
N GLU A 56 -4.27 17.60 -5.05
CA GLU A 56 -4.52 17.12 -3.70
C GLU A 56 -5.80 16.28 -3.71
N TRP A 57 -5.71 15.08 -3.16
CA TRP A 57 -6.77 14.08 -3.13
C TRP A 57 -7.07 13.69 -1.69
N ILE A 58 -8.35 13.52 -1.36
CA ILE A 58 -8.82 13.14 -0.04
C ILE A 58 -9.38 11.73 -0.11
N ASP A 59 -8.84 10.81 0.68
CA ASP A 59 -9.37 9.45 0.79
C ASP A 59 -10.64 9.38 1.66
N ASP A 60 -11.28 8.21 1.72
CA ASP A 60 -12.51 8.00 2.50
C ASP A 60 -12.33 8.20 4.01
N ASP A 61 -11.10 8.12 4.52
CA ASP A 61 -10.73 8.39 5.92
C ASP A 61 -10.44 9.87 6.17
N GLY A 62 -10.41 10.71 5.13
CA GLY A 62 -10.16 12.14 5.21
C GLY A 62 -8.67 12.53 5.16
N ASN A 63 -7.76 11.59 4.87
CA ASN A 63 -6.34 11.89 4.74
C ASN A 63 -6.04 12.57 3.40
N SER A 64 -5.00 13.41 3.39
CA SER A 64 -4.60 14.17 2.21
C SER A 64 -3.40 13.54 1.50
N TRP A 65 -3.57 13.34 0.20
CA TRP A 65 -2.59 12.77 -0.72
C TRP A 65 -2.24 13.81 -1.78
N VAL A 66 -1.01 14.30 -1.75
CA VAL A 66 -0.52 15.31 -2.69
C VAL A 66 0.32 14.61 -3.76
N ILE A 67 -0.19 14.61 -5.00
CA ILE A 67 0.48 14.01 -6.15
C ILE A 67 1.06 15.15 -7.00
N LYS A 68 2.38 15.11 -7.21
CA LYS A 68 3.10 16.05 -8.08
C LYS A 68 3.89 15.29 -9.10
N ARG A 69 4.04 15.86 -10.30
CA ARG A 69 5.02 15.35 -11.24
C ARG A 69 6.42 15.44 -10.65
N ALA A 70 7.19 14.37 -10.78
CA ALA A 70 8.58 14.36 -10.33
C ALA A 70 9.37 15.44 -11.09
N GLN A 71 10.03 16.32 -10.33
CA GLN A 71 10.86 17.39 -10.88
C GLN A 71 12.33 16.99 -10.76
N ARG A 72 13.16 17.44 -11.71
CA ARG A 72 14.61 17.29 -11.59
C ARG A 72 15.07 17.98 -10.29
N PRO A 73 15.90 17.34 -9.46
CA PRO A 73 16.54 18.06 -8.37
C PRO A 73 17.34 19.24 -8.93
N ASP A 74 17.43 20.30 -8.12
CA ASP A 74 18.22 21.49 -8.45
C ASP A 74 19.64 21.07 -8.88
N ALA A 75 20.20 21.76 -9.88
CA ALA A 75 21.43 21.40 -10.58
C ALA A 75 22.68 21.25 -9.67
N ASN A 76 22.57 21.66 -8.41
CA ASN A 76 23.58 21.55 -7.37
C ASN A 76 23.57 20.21 -6.60
N GLN A 77 22.57 19.34 -6.80
CA GLN A 77 22.58 18.00 -6.22
C GLN A 77 23.33 17.04 -7.15
N LEU A 78 24.51 16.59 -6.69
CA LEU A 78 25.49 15.78 -7.43
C LEU A 78 25.00 14.38 -7.88
N LYS A 79 23.76 13.98 -7.56
CA LYS A 79 23.15 12.79 -8.14
C LYS A 79 22.39 13.18 -9.40
N LYS A 80 23.06 13.10 -10.55
CA LYS A 80 22.44 13.17 -11.89
C LYS A 80 21.61 11.90 -12.18
N GLU A 81 20.64 11.59 -11.32
CA GLU A 81 19.60 10.68 -11.76
C GLU A 81 18.66 11.44 -12.68
N LEU A 82 18.49 10.92 -13.89
CA LEU A 82 17.52 11.44 -14.83
C LEU A 82 16.15 11.19 -14.22
N VAL A 83 15.59 12.20 -13.54
CA VAL A 83 14.20 12.14 -13.09
C VAL A 83 13.35 11.84 -14.30
N ASN A 84 12.68 10.69 -14.24
CA ASN A 84 11.84 10.22 -15.32
C ASN A 84 10.67 11.21 -15.47
N PRO A 85 10.48 11.84 -16.64
CA PRO A 85 9.47 12.88 -16.81
C PRO A 85 8.03 12.34 -16.70
N LYS A 86 7.84 11.02 -16.63
CA LYS A 86 6.55 10.37 -16.41
C LYS A 86 6.34 9.88 -14.97
N ALA A 87 7.32 10.09 -14.09
CA ALA A 87 7.21 9.76 -12.68
C ALA A 87 6.43 10.84 -11.92
N TYR A 88 5.81 10.42 -10.83
CA TYR A 88 5.16 11.26 -9.83
C TYR A 88 5.78 11.03 -8.47
N GLN A 89 5.71 12.06 -7.63
CA GLN A 89 5.96 11.96 -6.21
C GLN A 89 4.64 12.12 -5.48
N ILE A 90 4.36 11.19 -4.58
CA ILE A 90 3.16 11.20 -3.73
C ILE A 90 3.61 11.47 -2.31
N ALA A 91 3.10 12.55 -1.73
CA ALA A 91 3.24 12.86 -0.32
C ALA A 91 1.93 12.57 0.41
N TYR A 92 1.97 11.66 1.36
CA TYR A 92 0.87 11.35 2.27
C TYR A 92 0.99 12.20 3.54
N HIS A 93 -0.03 13.01 3.84
CA HIS A 93 -0.11 13.78 5.07
C HIS A 93 -1.16 13.16 6.02
N GLY A 94 -0.73 12.16 6.79
CA GLY A 94 -1.51 11.55 7.88
C GLY A 94 -1.02 11.96 9.28
N ASP A 95 -1.56 11.32 10.30
CA ASP A 95 -1.45 11.70 11.73
C ASP A 95 -0.04 11.67 12.35
N SER A 96 1.01 11.14 11.68
CA SER A 96 2.33 11.06 12.35
C SER A 96 3.60 11.01 11.49
N VAL A 97 3.54 10.61 10.21
CA VAL A 97 4.73 10.55 9.33
C VAL A 97 4.34 10.93 7.90
N GLU A 98 5.11 11.85 7.30
CA GLU A 98 5.03 12.12 5.86
C GLU A 98 5.65 10.93 5.12
N THR A 99 4.84 10.17 4.39
CA THR A 99 5.32 9.06 3.56
C THR A 99 5.47 9.53 2.12
N ASN A 100 6.66 9.34 1.56
CA ASN A 100 6.97 9.69 0.18
C ASN A 100 7.09 8.44 -0.70
N LEU A 101 6.31 8.41 -1.79
CA LEU A 101 6.33 7.34 -2.77
C LEU A 101 6.65 7.89 -4.16
N ASP A 102 7.46 7.17 -4.90
CA ASP A 102 7.54 7.32 -6.35
C ASP A 102 6.40 6.53 -6.98
N ALA A 103 5.75 7.14 -7.98
CA ALA A 103 4.64 6.53 -8.68
C ALA A 103 4.79 6.63 -10.19
N TYR A 104 4.34 5.58 -10.89
CA TYR A 104 4.41 5.46 -12.34
C TYR A 104 3.08 4.97 -12.89
N MET A 105 2.50 5.74 -13.82
CA MET A 105 1.29 5.30 -14.52
C MET A 105 1.63 4.34 -15.64
N VAL A 106 0.85 3.28 -15.74
CA VAL A 106 1.02 2.20 -16.70
C VAL A 106 -0.27 1.99 -17.47
N LYS A 107 -0.18 1.90 -18.80
CA LYS A 107 -1.31 1.53 -19.66
C LYS A 107 -1.09 0.15 -20.27
N LEU A 108 -1.94 -0.80 -19.92
CA LEU A 108 -1.91 -2.17 -20.41
C LEU A 108 -3.31 -2.56 -20.87
N ASP A 109 -3.42 -3.04 -22.12
CA ASP A 109 -4.70 -3.48 -22.69
C ASP A 109 -5.84 -2.44 -22.57
N GLY A 110 -5.49 -1.15 -22.70
CA GLY A 110 -6.43 -0.04 -22.54
C GLY A 110 -6.79 0.32 -21.10
N ILE A 111 -6.36 -0.47 -20.11
CA ILE A 111 -6.58 -0.27 -18.68
C ILE A 111 -5.41 0.49 -18.06
N TYR A 112 -5.73 1.31 -17.05
CA TYR A 112 -4.78 2.11 -16.30
C TYR A 112 -4.40 1.42 -15.00
N PHE A 113 -3.11 1.45 -14.70
CA PHE A 113 -2.54 0.99 -13.44
C PHE A 113 -1.60 2.06 -12.91
N ILE A 114 -1.39 2.06 -11.60
CA ILE A 114 -0.35 2.82 -10.93
C ILE A 114 0.60 1.83 -10.26
N ASP A 115 1.89 2.03 -10.44
CA ASP A 115 2.97 1.31 -9.77
C ASP A 115 3.63 2.25 -8.77
N LEU A 116 3.66 1.84 -7.51
CA LEU A 116 4.20 2.58 -6.37
C LEU A 116 5.48 1.92 -5.87
N PHE A 117 6.46 2.74 -5.54
CA PHE A 117 7.73 2.33 -4.96
C PHE A 117 8.17 3.32 -3.87
N PRO A 118 8.86 2.88 -2.79
CA PRO A 118 9.39 3.81 -1.80
C PRO A 118 10.31 4.85 -2.44
N ALA A 119 10.09 6.15 -2.16
CA ALA A 119 10.95 7.21 -2.66
C ALA A 119 12.34 7.18 -2.00
N GLU A 120 13.36 7.78 -2.62
CA GLU A 120 14.76 7.73 -2.14
C GLU A 120 14.97 8.04 -0.64
N ASN A 121 14.11 8.88 -0.04
CA ASN A 121 14.22 9.30 1.36
C ASN A 121 13.49 8.39 2.36
N TYR A 122 13.04 7.21 1.94
CA TYR A 122 12.33 6.26 2.81
C TYR A 122 13.16 5.79 4.02
N ASP A 123 14.49 5.84 3.89
CA ASP A 123 15.45 5.53 4.95
C ASP A 123 15.29 6.42 6.19
N LYS A 124 14.96 7.70 5.98
CA LYS A 124 14.74 8.68 7.05
C LYS A 124 13.51 8.36 7.90
N GLU A 125 12.53 7.63 7.36
CA GLU A 125 11.31 7.26 8.07
C GLU A 125 11.57 6.12 9.08
N ILE A 126 12.55 5.25 8.81
CA ILE A 126 12.84 4.07 9.63
C ILE A 126 13.75 4.39 10.81
N GLY A 127 14.62 5.41 10.66
CA GLY A 127 15.44 5.95 11.75
C GLY A 127 16.45 4.97 12.36
N ASN A 128 16.68 3.81 11.73
CA ASN A 128 17.56 2.76 12.22
C ASN A 128 18.24 2.02 11.05
N ASP A 129 19.51 2.31 10.82
CA ASP A 129 20.31 1.79 9.70
C ASP A 129 20.44 0.26 9.71
N ILE A 130 20.48 -0.37 10.89
CA ILE A 130 20.59 -1.83 11.01
C ILE A 130 19.28 -2.47 10.53
N LEU A 131 18.13 -1.94 10.94
CA LEU A 131 16.84 -2.42 10.46
C LEU A 131 16.68 -2.13 8.96
N LEU A 132 17.07 -0.95 8.51
CA LEU A 132 17.05 -0.56 7.10
C LEU A 132 17.83 -1.54 6.21
N GLY A 133 19.01 -1.98 6.64
CA GLY A 133 19.83 -2.96 5.91
C GLY A 133 19.20 -4.35 5.76
N ASN A 134 18.12 -4.64 6.50
CA ASN A 134 17.35 -5.88 6.40
C ASN A 134 16.04 -5.72 5.63
N LEU A 135 15.74 -4.52 5.11
CA LEU A 135 14.53 -4.25 4.35
C LEU A 135 14.82 -4.20 2.86
N LEU A 136 13.96 -4.85 2.09
CA LEU A 136 13.97 -4.79 0.64
C LEU A 136 12.82 -3.89 0.20
N PRO A 137 13.09 -2.78 -0.51
CA PRO A 137 12.04 -1.98 -1.12
C PRO A 137 11.42 -2.78 -2.27
N VAL A 138 10.11 -2.64 -2.43
CA VAL A 138 9.31 -3.46 -3.34
C VAL A 138 8.24 -2.61 -3.99
N HIS A 139 7.82 -3.02 -5.18
CA HIS A 139 6.74 -2.41 -5.93
C HIS A 139 5.38 -2.89 -5.44
N THR A 140 4.42 -1.98 -5.49
CA THR A 140 3.00 -2.27 -5.25
C THR A 140 2.21 -1.64 -6.39
N PHE A 141 1.45 -2.43 -7.15
CA PHE A 141 0.69 -1.90 -8.27
C PHE A 141 -0.80 -2.17 -8.12
N SER A 142 -1.62 -1.23 -8.58
CA SER A 142 -3.07 -1.23 -8.46
C SER A 142 -3.73 -0.78 -9.75
N LYS A 143 -4.94 -1.26 -10.04
CA LYS A 143 -5.74 -0.73 -11.15
C LYS A 143 -6.30 0.63 -10.76
N VAL A 144 -6.35 1.56 -11.72
CA VAL A 144 -6.85 2.92 -11.54
C VAL A 144 -8.05 3.13 -12.43
N GLU A 145 -9.15 3.61 -11.85
CA GLU A 145 -10.28 4.15 -12.59
C GLU A 145 -10.54 5.60 -12.18
N THR A 146 -11.10 6.37 -13.11
CA THR A 146 -11.43 7.78 -12.89
C THR A 146 -12.88 8.03 -13.21
N GLN A 147 -13.54 8.82 -12.39
CA GLN A 147 -14.89 9.31 -12.65
C GLN A 147 -15.02 10.73 -12.10
N ASP A 148 -15.25 11.70 -12.98
CA ASP A 148 -15.31 13.12 -12.64
C ASP A 148 -14.07 13.58 -11.84
N ASP A 149 -14.27 14.05 -10.60
CA ASP A 149 -13.25 14.47 -9.65
C ASP A 149 -12.84 13.35 -8.69
N SER A 150 -13.03 12.08 -9.06
CA SER A 150 -12.72 10.92 -8.20
C SER A 150 -11.72 9.96 -8.85
N LEU A 151 -10.80 9.43 -8.02
CA LEU A 151 -9.96 8.26 -8.32
C LEU A 151 -10.51 7.06 -7.57
N TYR A 152 -10.41 5.90 -8.22
CA TYR A 152 -10.69 4.61 -7.62
C TYR A 152 -9.45 3.75 -7.79
N ILE A 153 -8.87 3.32 -6.67
CA ILE A 153 -7.67 2.50 -6.63
C ILE A 153 -8.06 1.08 -6.21
N TYR A 154 -7.92 0.15 -7.13
CA TYR A 154 -8.24 -1.26 -6.95
C TYR A 154 -6.95 -2.02 -6.69
N GLN A 155 -6.70 -2.38 -5.44
CA GLN A 155 -5.54 -3.17 -5.06
C GLN A 155 -5.74 -4.62 -5.50
N PHE A 156 -4.65 -5.29 -5.91
CA PHE A 156 -4.72 -6.73 -6.16
C PHE A 156 -4.93 -7.48 -4.86
N ASP A 157 -5.91 -8.38 -4.85
CA ASP A 157 -6.27 -9.17 -3.68
C ASP A 157 -5.22 -10.26 -3.42
N SER A 158 -4.56 -10.16 -2.26
CA SER A 158 -3.46 -11.06 -1.88
C SER A 158 -3.94 -12.44 -1.46
N GLU A 159 -5.16 -12.57 -0.94
CA GLU A 159 -5.77 -13.85 -0.57
C GLU A 159 -6.15 -14.63 -1.83
N TRP A 160 -6.80 -13.97 -2.77
CA TRP A 160 -7.10 -14.50 -4.11
C TRP A 160 -5.84 -14.99 -4.81
N LEU A 161 -4.77 -14.18 -4.85
CA LEU A 161 -3.51 -14.59 -5.46
C LEU A 161 -2.92 -15.81 -4.74
N SER A 162 -2.93 -15.79 -3.40
CA SER A 162 -2.43 -16.89 -2.58
C SER A 162 -3.19 -18.19 -2.84
N ASP A 163 -4.51 -18.12 -3.01
CA ASP A 163 -5.35 -19.28 -3.29
C ASP A 163 -5.08 -19.83 -4.69
N LEU A 164 -4.93 -18.97 -5.71
CA LEU A 164 -4.55 -19.42 -7.04
C LEU A 164 -3.18 -20.13 -7.05
N ILE A 165 -2.22 -19.62 -6.27
CA ILE A 165 -0.89 -20.22 -6.13
C ILE A 165 -1.00 -21.58 -5.43
N LYS A 166 -1.65 -21.65 -4.26
CA LYS A 166 -1.80 -22.89 -3.47
C LYS A 166 -2.52 -23.99 -4.25
N ASN A 167 -3.53 -23.62 -5.03
CA ASN A 167 -4.31 -24.55 -5.85
C ASN A 167 -3.67 -24.85 -7.21
N ASN A 168 -2.46 -24.35 -7.48
CA ASN A 168 -1.73 -24.53 -8.74
C ASN A 168 -2.54 -24.06 -9.98
N GLN A 169 -3.34 -23.02 -9.80
CA GLN A 169 -4.21 -22.42 -10.83
C GLN A 169 -3.51 -21.27 -11.57
N ILE A 170 -2.35 -20.84 -11.08
CA ILE A 170 -1.51 -19.83 -11.71
C ILE A 170 -0.04 -20.29 -11.71
N ARG A 171 0.67 -19.92 -12.77
CA ARG A 171 2.12 -20.04 -12.87
C ARG A 171 2.71 -18.65 -13.05
N ILE A 172 3.12 -18.06 -11.93
CA ILE A 172 3.83 -16.78 -11.87
C ILE A 172 4.99 -16.96 -10.89
N SER A 173 6.17 -16.45 -11.24
CA SER A 173 7.33 -16.53 -10.34
C SER A 173 7.04 -15.70 -9.08
N HIS A 174 7.19 -16.34 -7.94
CA HIS A 174 6.91 -15.76 -6.63
C HIS A 174 7.76 -16.46 -5.56
N GLU A 175 7.89 -15.81 -4.41
CA GLU A 175 8.43 -16.38 -3.20
C GLU A 175 7.44 -16.21 -2.06
N VAL A 176 7.45 -17.17 -1.11
CA VAL A 176 6.65 -17.09 0.11
C VAL A 176 7.59 -16.73 1.26
N VAL A 177 7.53 -15.47 1.69
CA VAL A 177 8.32 -14.95 2.81
C VAL A 177 7.59 -15.27 4.11
N LYS A 178 8.24 -16.04 4.98
CA LYS A 178 7.72 -16.36 6.32
C LYS A 178 8.05 -15.21 7.27
N ALA A 179 7.04 -14.49 7.73
CA ALA A 179 7.18 -13.38 8.67
C ALA A 179 6.48 -13.67 10.00
N HIS A 180 6.74 -12.83 11.01
CA HIS A 180 6.03 -12.90 12.29
C HIS A 180 4.58 -12.46 12.10
N GLY A 181 3.66 -13.41 11.93
CA GLY A 181 2.22 -13.17 11.84
C GLY A 181 1.56 -13.97 10.72
N ALA A 182 1.93 -13.68 9.48
CA ALA A 182 1.40 -14.36 8.29
C ALA A 182 2.48 -14.54 7.22
N ASP A 183 2.32 -15.58 6.41
CA ASP A 183 3.11 -15.79 5.20
C ASP A 183 2.75 -14.72 4.17
N ARG A 184 3.76 -14.17 3.50
CA ARG A 184 3.60 -13.15 2.48
C ARG A 184 4.05 -13.66 1.13
N VAL A 185 3.19 -13.56 0.13
CA VAL A 185 3.58 -13.79 -1.28
C VAL A 185 4.23 -12.52 -1.83
N VAL A 186 5.43 -12.66 -2.37
CA VAL A 186 6.14 -11.60 -3.11
C VAL A 186 6.38 -12.09 -4.53
N LEU A 187 5.89 -11.35 -5.52
CA LEU A 187 6.09 -11.67 -6.92
C LEU A 187 7.54 -11.38 -7.33
N THR A 188 8.20 -12.39 -7.90
CA THR A 188 9.56 -12.31 -8.45
C THR A 188 9.58 -12.42 -9.98
N ALA A 189 8.40 -12.45 -10.59
CA ALA A 189 8.22 -12.47 -12.03
C ALA A 189 8.80 -11.21 -12.68
N SER A 190 9.36 -11.39 -13.87
CA SER A 190 9.88 -10.26 -14.65
C SER A 190 8.75 -9.28 -15.01
N THR A 191 9.09 -8.02 -15.29
CA THR A 191 8.11 -7.01 -15.77
C THR A 191 7.22 -7.53 -16.90
N ASN A 192 7.79 -8.25 -17.87
CA ASN A 192 7.01 -8.82 -18.98
C ASN A 192 5.99 -9.88 -18.52
N GLU A 193 6.35 -10.70 -17.55
CA GLU A 193 5.45 -11.70 -16.97
C GLU A 193 4.39 -11.05 -16.08
N LEU A 194 4.74 -10.02 -15.31
CA LEU A 194 3.79 -9.22 -14.54
C LEU A 194 2.74 -8.58 -15.44
N GLN A 195 3.17 -7.97 -16.55
CA GLN A 195 2.25 -7.37 -17.53
C GLN A 195 1.31 -8.41 -18.14
N LYS A 196 1.80 -9.62 -18.46
CA LYS A 196 0.95 -10.73 -18.94
C LYS A 196 -0.04 -11.20 -17.88
N PHE A 197 0.40 -11.26 -16.62
CA PHE A 197 -0.44 -11.60 -15.49
C PHE A 197 -1.58 -10.59 -15.34
N VAL A 198 -1.26 -9.30 -15.26
CA VAL A 198 -2.24 -8.23 -15.16
C VAL A 198 -3.18 -8.23 -16.37
N ALA A 199 -2.64 -8.36 -17.59
CA ALA A 199 -3.42 -8.45 -18.83
C ALA A 199 -4.42 -9.64 -18.83
N LYS A 200 -4.12 -10.71 -18.11
CA LYS A 200 -4.99 -11.89 -18.02
C LYS A 200 -6.13 -11.71 -17.00
N TYR A 201 -5.88 -11.03 -15.89
CA TYR A 201 -6.78 -10.98 -14.74
C TYR A 201 -7.46 -9.63 -14.51
N HIS A 202 -7.14 -8.57 -15.28
CA HIS A 202 -7.71 -7.24 -15.06
C HIS A 202 -9.23 -7.13 -15.15
N ASN A 203 -9.88 -8.08 -15.86
CA ASN A 203 -11.33 -8.19 -15.97
C ASN A 203 -11.96 -9.15 -14.95
N ASP A 204 -11.16 -9.86 -14.14
CA ASP A 204 -11.69 -10.70 -13.07
C ASP A 204 -11.93 -9.84 -11.83
N PRO A 205 -13.19 -9.57 -11.42
CA PRO A 205 -13.46 -8.75 -10.26
C PRO A 205 -12.89 -9.35 -8.97
N LYS A 206 -12.67 -10.68 -8.91
CA LYS A 206 -12.06 -11.33 -7.74
C LYS A 206 -10.57 -11.07 -7.61
N ALA A 207 -9.92 -10.57 -8.67
CA ALA A 207 -8.50 -10.23 -8.63
C ALA A 207 -8.23 -8.96 -7.82
N PHE A 208 -9.27 -8.20 -7.47
CA PHE A 208 -9.16 -6.91 -6.80
C PHE A 208 -10.00 -6.87 -5.53
N SER A 209 -9.52 -6.12 -4.54
CA SER A 209 -10.33 -5.72 -3.40
C SER A 209 -11.38 -4.68 -3.81
N GLU A 210 -12.28 -4.34 -2.88
CA GLU A 210 -13.06 -3.11 -3.00
C GLU A 210 -12.11 -1.91 -3.20
N PRO A 211 -12.47 -0.93 -4.04
CA PRO A 211 -11.58 0.17 -4.35
C PRO A 211 -11.52 1.18 -3.22
N ASP A 212 -10.31 1.69 -2.98
CA ASP A 212 -10.12 2.92 -2.22
C ASP A 212 -10.56 4.10 -3.08
N LYS A 213 -11.46 4.94 -2.57
CA LYS A 213 -11.92 6.13 -3.27
C LYS A 213 -11.17 7.37 -2.80
N PHE A 214 -10.77 8.19 -3.76
CA PHE A 214 -10.17 9.49 -3.50
C PHE A 214 -10.96 10.57 -4.23
N VAL A 215 -11.27 11.66 -3.55
CA VAL A 215 -11.95 12.82 -4.14
C VAL A 215 -10.98 13.99 -4.23
N ARG A 216 -10.94 14.64 -5.37
CA ARG A 216 -10.09 15.83 -5.56
C ARG A 216 -10.51 16.91 -4.59
N LYS A 217 -9.56 17.44 -3.82
CA LYS A 217 -9.79 18.61 -2.98
C LYS A 217 -9.98 19.83 -3.88
N ARG A 218 -11.18 20.39 -3.86
CA ARG A 218 -11.49 21.65 -4.55
C ARG A 218 -10.87 22.80 -3.76
N GLN A 219 -10.24 23.73 -4.48
CA GLN A 219 -9.68 24.97 -3.93
C GLN A 219 -10.78 25.94 -3.52
#